data_AF-A0A7J6S616-F1
#
_entry.id   AF-A0A7J6S616-F1
#
_cell.length_a   1.000
_cell.length_b   1.000
_cell.length_c   1.000
_cell.angle_alpha   90.00
_cell.angle_beta   90.00
_cell.angle_gamma   90.00
#
_symmetry.space_group_name_H-M   'P 1'
#
loop_
_entity.id
_entity.type
_entity.pdbx_description
1 polymer ?
#
loop_
_entity_poly.entity_id
_entity_poly.type
_entity_poly.pdbx_seq_one_letter_code
_entity_poly.pdbx_strand_id
1 'polypeptide(L)'
;SALLRLSVALLNHATTTTAAGVAGGALSEAAESLCRSTPEAEQRRRVTGEVVGIDNSLMPPVEQYMHKKRLMGAVRPLLEARLGGSLVTFGSCENGFWVNGSDIDACMVLKNARTKQICVSKLQAIKSALNRLTMAAPA
;
A
#
# COMPACT_ATOMS: atom_id res chain seq x y z
N SER A 1 -17.69 -1.81 8.95
CA SER A 1 -16.99 -1.60 10.23
C SER A 1 -15.50 -1.67 9.93
N ALA A 2 -14.83 -0.53 9.75
CA ALA A 2 -13.42 -0.48 9.37
C ALA A 2 -12.55 -0.43 10.63
N LEU A 3 -11.85 -1.53 10.91
CA LEU A 3 -10.96 -1.71 12.05
C LEU A 3 -9.59 -1.13 11.70
N LEU A 4 -9.27 0.07 12.21
CA LEU A 4 -7.95 0.67 12.04
C LEU A 4 -6.93 -0.11 12.88
N ARG A 5 -6.05 -0.91 12.25
CA ARG A 5 -4.87 -1.49 12.89
C ARG A 5 -3.65 -0.65 12.55
N LEU A 6 -3.04 -0.08 13.59
CA LEU A 6 -1.85 0.75 13.51
C LEU A 6 -0.64 -0.11 13.85
N SER A 7 0.02 -0.67 12.84
CA SER A 7 1.29 -1.38 13.01
C SER A 7 2.44 -0.36 12.98
N VAL A 8 3.66 -0.68 13.42
CA VAL A 8 4.85 0.20 13.31
C VAL A 8 6.01 -0.64 12.79
N ALA A 9 6.60 -0.28 11.65
CA ALA A 9 7.81 -0.91 11.12
C ALA A 9 8.80 0.15 10.59
N LEU A 10 10.09 -0.06 10.87
CA LEU A 10 11.23 0.77 10.46
C LEU A 10 11.90 0.13 9.23
N LEU A 11 12.11 0.86 8.14
CA LEU A 11 12.89 0.39 7.00
C LEU A 11 13.71 1.52 6.33
N ASN A 12 14.96 1.18 6.02
CA ASN A 12 15.96 2.00 5.30
C ASN A 12 15.96 1.63 3.80
N HIS A 13 16.19 2.64 2.94
CA HIS A 13 16.20 2.53 1.47
C HIS A 13 17.56 2.15 0.88
N ALA A 14 17.54 1.42 -0.24
CA ALA A 14 18.55 1.51 -1.30
C ALA A 14 17.94 1.17 -2.68
N THR A 15 18.59 1.66 -3.74
CA THR A 15 18.08 2.16 -5.03
C THR A 15 18.24 1.24 -6.25
N THR A 16 17.33 1.46 -7.21
CA THR A 16 17.32 1.33 -8.69
C THR A 16 18.61 1.04 -9.47
N THR A 17 18.52 0.29 -10.60
CA THR A 17 19.24 0.53 -11.89
C THR A 17 18.59 -0.22 -13.09
N THR A 18 18.65 0.44 -14.25
CA THR A 18 18.07 0.28 -15.60
C THR A 18 18.91 -0.52 -16.64
N ALA A 19 18.30 -0.97 -17.77
CA ALA A 19 18.76 -0.88 -19.20
C ALA A 19 17.95 -1.86 -20.11
N ALA A 20 17.26 -1.45 -21.19
CA ALA A 20 17.71 -1.29 -22.61
C ALA A 20 18.40 -2.54 -23.20
N GLY A 21 18.16 -3.16 -24.36
CA GLY A 21 17.43 -2.93 -25.64
C GLY A 21 18.22 -3.70 -26.75
N VAL A 22 17.63 -3.99 -27.94
CA VAL A 22 18.26 -4.17 -29.31
C VAL A 22 17.91 -5.47 -30.13
N ALA A 23 17.44 -5.22 -31.37
CA ALA A 23 17.46 -5.95 -32.69
C ALA A 23 16.91 -7.39 -32.83
N GLY A 24 16.14 -7.81 -33.85
CA GLY A 24 15.73 -7.21 -35.13
C GLY A 24 16.51 -7.76 -36.33
N GLY A 25 16.13 -8.92 -36.93
CA GLY A 25 16.70 -9.32 -38.24
C GLY A 25 16.75 -10.80 -38.68
N ALA A 26 15.91 -11.72 -38.18
CA ALA A 26 15.90 -13.13 -38.64
C ALA A 26 14.51 -13.81 -38.57
N LEU A 27 13.45 -13.08 -38.88
CA LEU A 27 12.07 -13.42 -38.46
C LEU A 27 11.14 -13.97 -39.55
N SER A 28 11.60 -14.42 -40.72
CA SER A 28 10.67 -14.82 -41.80
C SER A 28 10.43 -16.33 -41.94
N GLU A 29 11.42 -17.19 -41.78
CA GLU A 29 11.23 -18.66 -41.93
C GLU A 29 11.09 -19.39 -40.58
N ALA A 30 11.67 -18.85 -39.51
CA ALA A 30 11.38 -19.31 -38.15
C ALA A 30 9.96 -18.90 -37.68
N ALA A 31 9.37 -17.85 -38.25
CA ALA A 31 8.06 -17.34 -37.85
C ALA A 31 6.90 -18.28 -38.21
N GLU A 32 6.97 -19.03 -39.31
CA GLU A 32 5.92 -20.00 -39.66
C GLU A 32 6.01 -21.28 -38.82
N SER A 33 7.22 -21.71 -38.42
CA SER A 33 7.38 -22.80 -37.44
C SER A 33 7.04 -22.37 -36.00
N LEU A 34 7.05 -21.07 -35.70
CA LEU A 34 6.65 -20.48 -34.41
C LEU A 34 5.13 -20.39 -34.23
N CYS A 35 4.33 -20.65 -35.26
CA CYS A 35 2.87 -20.57 -35.21
C CYS A 35 2.19 -21.78 -34.54
N ARG A 36 2.94 -22.82 -34.14
CA ARG A 36 2.43 -23.82 -33.20
C ARG A 36 2.84 -23.41 -31.79
N SER A 37 1.92 -22.78 -31.06
CA SER A 37 2.08 -22.64 -29.61
C SER A 37 2.38 -24.02 -29.04
N THR A 38 3.55 -24.18 -28.44
CA THR A 38 3.81 -25.38 -27.64
C THR A 38 2.73 -25.46 -26.56
N PRO A 39 2.32 -26.66 -26.12
CA PRO A 39 1.36 -26.80 -25.02
C PRO A 39 1.77 -25.98 -23.78
N GLU A 40 3.08 -25.84 -23.55
CA GLU A 40 3.64 -24.98 -22.50
C GLU A 40 3.41 -23.48 -22.73
N ALA A 41 3.55 -22.99 -23.96
CA ALA A 41 3.28 -21.59 -24.30
C ALA A 41 1.80 -21.24 -24.14
N GLU A 42 0.91 -22.16 -24.51
CA GLU A 42 -0.54 -22.01 -24.32
C GLU A 42 -0.92 -22.02 -22.82
N GLN A 43 -0.38 -22.99 -22.06
CA GLN A 43 -0.58 -23.06 -20.62
C GLN A 43 -0.07 -21.80 -19.90
N ARG A 44 1.10 -21.29 -20.29
CA ARG A 44 1.64 -20.03 -19.75
C ARG A 44 0.70 -18.86 -20.03
N ARG A 45 0.19 -18.73 -21.27
CA ARG A 45 -0.77 -17.66 -21.63
C ARG A 45 -2.03 -17.74 -20.76
N ARG A 46 -2.56 -18.95 -20.55
CA ARG A 46 -3.73 -19.16 -19.70
C ARG A 46 -3.48 -18.70 -18.26
N VAL A 47 -2.40 -19.17 -17.65
CA VAL A 47 -2.03 -18.78 -16.28
C VAL A 47 -1.78 -17.28 -16.18
N THR A 48 -1.09 -16.68 -17.16
CA THR A 48 -0.90 -15.22 -17.20
C THR A 48 -2.24 -14.48 -17.26
N GLY A 49 -3.18 -14.94 -18.09
CA GLY A 49 -4.51 -14.35 -18.17
C GLY A 49 -5.28 -14.44 -16.85
N GLU A 50 -5.23 -15.60 -16.18
CA GLU A 50 -5.86 -15.81 -14.87
C GLU A 50 -5.24 -14.90 -13.79
N VAL A 51 -3.91 -14.79 -13.73
CA VAL A 51 -3.21 -13.92 -12.78
C VAL A 51 -3.56 -12.46 -13.00
N VAL A 52 -3.56 -11.99 -14.26
CA VAL A 52 -3.94 -10.61 -14.60
C VAL A 52 -5.41 -10.34 -14.25
N GLY A 53 -6.29 -11.32 -14.48
CA GLY A 53 -7.70 -11.21 -14.08
C GLY A 53 -7.86 -11.04 -12.57
N ILE A 54 -7.13 -11.82 -11.79
CA ILE A 54 -7.12 -11.72 -10.32
C ILE A 54 -6.57 -10.36 -9.88
N ASP A 55 -5.40 -9.95 -10.39
CA ASP A 55 -4.75 -8.69 -10.03
C ASP A 55 -5.67 -7.48 -10.28
N ASN A 56 -6.31 -7.42 -11.47
CA ASN A 56 -7.27 -6.38 -11.81
C ASN A 56 -8.48 -6.36 -10.86
N SER A 57 -8.95 -7.53 -10.39
CA SER A 57 -10.07 -7.62 -9.45
C SER A 57 -9.71 -7.17 -8.03
N LEU A 58 -8.42 -7.24 -7.68
CA LEU A 58 -7.90 -6.86 -6.37
C LEU A 58 -7.47 -5.40 -6.31
N MET A 59 -7.29 -4.72 -7.44
CA MET A 59 -6.89 -3.32 -7.44
C MET A 59 -7.89 -2.44 -6.68
N PRO A 60 -7.42 -1.59 -5.75
CA PRO A 60 -8.28 -0.66 -5.04
C PRO A 60 -8.81 0.41 -6.00
N PRO A 61 -10.10 0.78 -5.93
CA PRO A 61 -10.66 1.83 -6.76
C PRO A 61 -10.06 3.19 -6.39
N VAL A 62 -10.07 4.13 -7.35
CA VAL A 62 -9.59 5.50 -7.16
C VAL A 62 -10.24 6.17 -5.94
N GLU A 63 -11.51 5.88 -5.69
CA GLU A 63 -12.24 6.39 -4.52
C GLU A 63 -11.60 5.96 -3.19
N GLN A 64 -11.14 4.71 -3.07
CA GLN A 64 -10.45 4.23 -1.88
C GLN A 64 -9.15 5.00 -1.65
N TYR A 65 -8.43 5.36 -2.72
CA TYR A 65 -7.26 6.23 -2.62
C TYR A 65 -7.61 7.65 -2.15
N MET A 66 -8.67 8.22 -2.68
CA MET A 66 -9.14 9.54 -2.23
C MET A 66 -9.60 9.49 -0.76
N HIS A 67 -10.25 8.43 -0.33
CA HIS A 67 -10.62 8.22 1.08
C HIS A 67 -9.39 8.11 1.98
N LYS A 68 -8.36 7.33 1.61
CA LYS A 68 -7.07 7.29 2.33
C LYS A 68 -6.50 8.70 2.47
N LYS A 69 -6.42 9.46 1.37
CA LYS A 69 -5.84 10.81 1.37
C LYS A 69 -6.61 11.77 2.26
N ARG A 70 -7.95 11.76 2.21
CA ARG A 70 -8.82 12.60 3.07
C ARG A 70 -8.67 12.22 4.55
N LEU A 71 -8.72 10.92 4.86
CA LEU A 71 -8.55 10.41 6.22
C LEU A 71 -7.20 10.85 6.80
N MET A 72 -6.11 10.62 6.08
CA MET A 72 -4.78 11.03 6.53
C MET A 72 -4.64 12.55 6.62
N GLY A 73 -5.28 13.30 5.73
CA GLY A 73 -5.33 14.77 5.79
C GLY A 73 -6.03 15.31 7.04
N ALA A 74 -7.06 14.61 7.55
CA ALA A 74 -7.74 14.98 8.78
C ALA A 74 -7.02 14.51 10.05
N VAL A 75 -6.51 13.27 10.04
CA VAL A 75 -5.93 12.64 11.23
C VAL A 75 -4.51 13.14 11.51
N ARG A 76 -3.69 13.33 10.48
CA ARG A 76 -2.27 13.72 10.64
C ARG A 76 -2.10 15.01 11.43
N PRO A 77 -2.71 16.16 11.05
CA PRO A 77 -2.47 17.41 11.77
C PRO A 77 -2.89 17.32 13.24
N LEU A 78 -3.99 16.62 13.52
CA LEU A 78 -4.53 16.49 14.86
C LEU A 78 -3.64 15.65 15.77
N LEU A 79 -3.15 14.51 15.29
CA LEU A 79 -2.28 13.65 16.09
C LEU A 79 -0.89 14.29 16.26
N GLU A 80 -0.35 14.92 15.22
CA GLU A 80 0.95 15.61 15.28
C GLU A 80 0.91 16.80 16.26
N ALA A 81 -0.15 17.64 16.20
CA ALA A 81 -0.34 18.75 17.13
C ALA A 81 -0.48 18.29 18.59
N ARG A 82 -1.14 17.16 18.83
CA ARG A 82 -1.42 16.67 20.19
C ARG A 82 -0.24 15.92 20.82
N LEU A 83 0.50 15.16 20.04
CA LEU A 83 1.48 14.20 20.58
C LEU A 83 2.92 14.66 20.43
N GLY A 84 3.17 15.61 19.54
CA GLY A 84 4.51 16.08 19.17
C GLY A 84 5.27 14.99 18.42
N GLY A 85 5.32 15.06 17.09
CA GLY A 85 5.95 14.04 16.26
C GLY A 85 5.51 14.14 14.80
N SER A 86 5.78 13.09 14.03
CA SER A 86 5.31 12.97 12.65
C SER A 86 4.58 11.65 12.42
N LEU A 87 3.42 11.71 11.77
CA LEU A 87 2.65 10.54 11.38
C LEU A 87 3.01 10.16 9.94
N VAL A 88 3.54 8.97 9.72
CA VAL A 88 3.93 8.48 8.38
C VAL A 88 3.12 7.25 8.01
N THR A 89 2.63 7.16 6.77
CA THR A 89 2.03 5.92 6.26
C THR A 89 3.13 4.96 5.85
N PHE A 90 2.86 3.66 5.95
CA PHE A 90 3.77 2.62 5.48
C PHE A 90 2.98 1.37 5.10
N GLY A 91 3.66 0.26 4.82
CA GLY A 91 3.00 -1.01 4.50
C GLY A 91 2.41 -1.04 3.09
N SER A 92 1.40 -1.90 2.90
CA SER A 92 0.80 -2.16 1.57
C SER A 92 0.23 -0.89 0.96
N CYS A 93 -0.38 -0.03 1.78
CA CYS A 93 -0.99 1.21 1.33
C CYS A 93 0.00 2.21 0.74
N GLU A 94 1.31 2.06 1.00
CA GLU A 94 2.36 2.98 0.54
C GLU A 94 3.31 2.36 -0.50
N ASN A 95 3.40 1.02 -0.57
CA ASN A 95 4.35 0.33 -1.44
C ASN A 95 3.79 -0.13 -2.80
N GLY A 96 2.51 0.16 -3.09
CA GLY A 96 1.84 -0.22 -4.34
C GLY A 96 1.23 -1.62 -4.35
N PHE A 97 1.39 -2.41 -3.28
CA PHE A 97 0.81 -3.76 -3.14
C PHE A 97 -0.47 -3.79 -2.29
N TRP A 98 -1.11 -2.64 -2.08
CA TRP A 98 -2.45 -2.62 -1.49
C TRP A 98 -3.49 -3.17 -2.45
N VAL A 99 -4.41 -3.92 -1.88
CA VAL A 99 -5.60 -4.43 -2.55
C VAL A 99 -6.85 -3.76 -1.99
N ASN A 100 -7.96 -3.90 -2.70
CA ASN A 100 -9.26 -3.45 -2.23
C ASN A 100 -9.54 -4.02 -0.83
N GLY A 101 -9.96 -3.14 0.09
CA GLY A 101 -10.19 -3.50 1.50
C GLY A 101 -8.93 -3.60 2.38
N SER A 102 -7.73 -3.31 1.86
CA SER A 102 -6.52 -3.24 2.70
C SER A 102 -6.63 -2.19 3.81
N ASP A 103 -6.04 -2.49 4.96
CA ASP A 103 -5.86 -1.54 6.05
C ASP A 103 -4.90 -0.40 5.66
N ILE A 104 -5.03 0.74 6.35
CA ILE A 104 -4.08 1.85 6.25
C ILE A 104 -3.14 1.78 7.45
N ASP A 105 -1.93 1.30 7.22
CA ASP A 105 -0.88 1.29 8.23
C ASP A 105 -0.21 2.68 8.32
N ALA A 106 -0.09 3.18 9.56
CA ALA A 106 0.62 4.42 9.84
C ALA A 106 1.45 4.31 11.12
N CYS A 107 2.56 5.04 11.18
CA CYS A 107 3.48 5.05 12.29
C CYS A 107 3.58 6.48 12.83
N MET A 108 3.41 6.63 14.15
CA MET A 108 3.64 7.90 14.84
C MET A 108 5.07 7.95 15.36
N VAL A 109 5.93 8.73 14.71
CA VAL A 109 7.33 8.90 15.06
C VAL A 109 7.46 9.94 16.17
N LEU A 110 7.77 9.48 17.38
CA LEU A 110 7.90 10.29 18.59
C LEU A 110 9.32 10.25 19.13
N LYS A 111 9.82 11.40 19.60
CA LYS A 111 11.08 11.43 20.37
C LYS A 111 10.85 10.77 21.74
N ASN A 112 11.85 10.00 22.20
CA ASN A 112 11.92 9.42 23.55
C ASN A 112 10.81 8.42 23.93
N ALA A 113 10.06 7.86 22.99
CA ALA A 113 9.10 6.78 23.24
C ALA A 113 9.80 5.40 23.29
N ARG A 114 10.69 5.20 24.27
CA ARG A 114 11.55 4.00 24.35
C ARG A 114 11.00 2.88 25.24
N THR A 115 10.01 3.18 26.08
CA THR A 115 9.43 2.19 26.99
C THR A 115 8.04 1.80 26.53
N LYS A 116 7.67 0.53 26.78
CA LYS A 116 6.32 0.02 26.52
C LYS A 116 5.25 0.91 27.15
N GLN A 117 5.48 1.38 28.38
CA GLN A 117 4.53 2.22 29.09
C GLN A 117 4.25 3.54 28.36
N ILE A 118 5.29 4.22 27.88
CA ILE A 118 5.12 5.46 27.11
C ILE A 118 4.34 5.19 25.82
N CYS A 119 4.65 4.09 25.11
CA CYS A 119 3.93 3.72 23.91
C CYS A 119 2.44 3.48 24.18
N VAL A 120 2.10 2.76 25.25
CA VAL A 120 0.70 2.50 25.64
C VAL A 120 -0.02 3.81 26.00
N SER A 121 0.59 4.69 26.78
CA SER A 121 -0.01 5.99 27.11
C SER A 121 -0.23 6.86 25.87
N LYS A 122 0.68 6.82 24.90
CA LYS A 122 0.51 7.53 23.62
C LYS A 122 -0.61 6.92 22.78
N LEU A 123 -0.73 5.60 22.72
CA LEU A 123 -1.85 4.92 22.04
C LEU A 123 -3.20 5.26 22.68
N GLN A 124 -3.28 5.34 24.01
CA GLN A 124 -4.48 5.79 24.71
C GLN A 124 -4.82 7.24 24.35
N ALA A 125 -3.83 8.13 24.31
CA ALA A 125 -4.03 9.52 23.89
C ALA A 125 -4.53 9.65 22.44
N ILE A 126 -4.02 8.80 21.52
CA ILE A 126 -4.51 8.69 20.14
C ILE A 126 -5.97 8.25 20.14
N LYS A 127 -6.30 7.15 20.83
CA LYS A 127 -7.68 6.63 20.92
C LYS A 127 -8.64 7.70 21.43
N SER A 128 -8.30 8.41 22.50
CA SER A 128 -9.13 9.49 23.02
C SER A 128 -9.27 10.67 22.05
N ALA A 129 -8.25 10.95 21.24
CA ALA A 129 -8.30 12.00 20.23
C ALA A 129 -9.21 11.66 19.06
N LEU A 130 -9.12 10.43 18.57
CA LEU A 130 -9.99 9.93 17.50
C LEU A 130 -11.46 9.83 17.97
N ASN A 131 -11.71 9.39 19.20
CA ASN A 131 -13.07 9.34 19.74
C ASN A 131 -13.75 10.71 19.80
N ARG A 132 -12.99 11.79 20.03
CA ARG A 132 -13.57 13.15 20.00
C ARG A 132 -13.93 13.59 18.59
N LEU A 133 -13.17 13.15 17.58
CA LEU A 133 -13.50 13.45 16.18
C LEU A 133 -14.79 12.76 15.74
N THR A 134 -14.98 11.50 16.11
CA THR A 134 -16.20 10.76 15.76
C THR A 134 -17.43 11.29 16.48
N MET A 135 -17.29 11.89 17.67
CA MET A 135 -18.42 12.52 18.38
C MET A 135 -18.69 13.97 17.94
N ALA A 136 -17.76 14.63 17.25
CA ALA A 136 -17.92 16.02 16.79
C ALA A 136 -18.46 16.13 15.35
N ALA A 137 -18.58 15.02 14.62
CA ALA A 137 -19.19 14.99 13.30
C ALA A 137 -20.72 14.96 13.44
N PRO A 138 -21.47 15.95 12.93
CA PRO A 138 -22.93 15.83 12.82
C PRO A 138 -23.27 14.68 11.87
N ALA A 139 -24.31 13.92 12.23
CA ALA A 139 -24.82 12.78 11.47
C ALA A 139 -25.35 13.19 10.08
#